data_AF-A0A925ET70-F1
#
_entry.id   AF-A0A925ET70-F1
#
_cell.length_a   1.000
_cell.length_b   1.000
_cell.length_c   1.000
_cell.angle_alpha   90.00
_cell.angle_beta   90.00
_cell.angle_gamma   90.00
#
_symmetry.space_group_name_H-M   'P 1'
#
loop_
_entity.id
_entity.type
_entity.pdbx_description
1 polymer ?
#
loop_
_entity_poly.entity_id
_entity_poly.type
_entity_poly.pdbx_seq_one_letter_code
_entity_poly.pdbx_strand_id
1 'polypeptide(L)'
;MRERHYPLAEQCFARVAAWLDSPELLDETRLVCRTFLMQSASYLDYCCGDYKEARRKTLEGLHADDVLENRHGYEILLVHRLQFALNLVRISARTGRCRRAVALACRILVFLGTQPLAPPLPGQWNDAHLAALPAELVSKLCQQVVSELATLLVAVDPKQRERFWSILQPWLSRMLFQECCPRAYTWLRLKSALLAGDDQTFLELGLEYMRAGRSELPLLWYSTVFEILAFAKRQCLPGAQRMHAQVQLDSKTWQDLPDEWKLPA
;
A
#
# COMPACT_ATOMS: atom_id res chain seq x y z
N MET A 1 -8.71 -15.50 -12.45
CA MET A 1 -10.11 -15.08 -12.71
C MET A 1 -10.25 -13.60 -13.07
N ARG A 2 -9.38 -12.68 -12.59
CA ARG A 2 -9.48 -11.22 -12.87
C ARG A 2 -9.18 -10.80 -14.31
N GLU A 3 -8.33 -11.54 -15.04
CA GLU A 3 -7.87 -11.19 -16.39
C GLU A 3 -8.97 -11.21 -17.47
N ARG A 4 -10.08 -11.93 -17.25
CA ARG A 4 -11.12 -12.10 -18.28
C ARG A 4 -11.99 -10.85 -18.52
N HIS A 5 -11.94 -9.84 -17.66
CA HIS A 5 -12.81 -8.66 -17.74
C HIS A 5 -12.10 -7.37 -18.17
N TYR A 6 -10.78 -7.39 -18.35
CA TYR A 6 -10.01 -6.20 -18.70
C TYR A 6 -10.40 -5.56 -20.04
N PRO A 7 -10.63 -6.32 -21.13
CA PRO A 7 -11.02 -5.71 -22.42
C PRO A 7 -12.35 -4.94 -22.34
N LEU A 8 -13.32 -5.44 -21.57
CA LEU A 8 -14.60 -4.75 -21.39
C LEU A 8 -14.42 -3.46 -20.57
N ALA A 9 -13.60 -3.50 -19.52
CA ALA A 9 -13.31 -2.31 -18.71
C ALA A 9 -12.61 -1.23 -19.54
N GLU A 10 -11.64 -1.60 -20.38
CA GLU A 10 -10.96 -0.69 -21.31
C GLU A 10 -11.94 -0.03 -22.28
N GLN A 11 -12.85 -0.81 -22.88
CA GLN A 11 -13.89 -0.28 -23.76
C GLN A 11 -14.83 0.69 -23.04
N CYS A 12 -15.24 0.37 -21.81
CA CYS A 12 -16.06 1.27 -21.00
C CYS A 12 -15.33 2.58 -20.69
N PHE A 13 -14.06 2.52 -20.28
CA PHE A 13 -13.27 3.73 -20.00
C PHE A 13 -13.05 4.58 -21.25
N ALA A 14 -12.80 3.96 -22.41
CA ALA A 14 -12.66 4.67 -23.68
C ALA A 14 -13.95 5.40 -24.08
N ARG A 15 -15.11 4.76 -23.89
CA ARG A 15 -16.43 5.40 -24.15
C ARG A 15 -16.69 6.59 -23.23
N VAL A 16 -16.39 6.45 -21.94
CA VAL A 16 -16.54 7.56 -20.97
C VAL A 16 -15.58 8.69 -21.34
N ALA A 17 -14.32 8.39 -21.68
CA ALA A 17 -13.35 9.40 -22.10
C ALA A 17 -13.86 10.20 -23.32
N ALA A 18 -14.38 9.52 -24.34
CA ALA A 18 -14.95 10.18 -25.52
C ALA A 18 -16.16 11.06 -25.19
N TRP A 19 -17.02 10.62 -24.26
CA TRP A 19 -18.14 11.43 -23.78
C TRP A 19 -17.68 12.68 -23.00
N LEU A 20 -16.59 12.57 -22.23
CA LEU A 20 -16.02 13.71 -21.48
C LEU A 20 -15.46 14.81 -22.37
N ASP A 21 -15.05 14.47 -23.59
CA ASP A 21 -14.59 15.45 -24.58
C ASP A 21 -15.76 16.17 -25.29
N SER A 22 -17.01 15.89 -24.93
CA SER A 22 -18.19 16.60 -25.44
C SER A 22 -18.14 18.10 -25.05
N PRO A 23 -18.49 19.00 -25.99
CA PRO A 23 -18.58 20.45 -25.71
C PRO A 23 -19.76 20.80 -24.79
N GLU A 24 -20.70 19.88 -24.56
CA GLU A 24 -21.87 20.10 -23.71
C GLU A 24 -21.55 20.14 -22.21
N LEU A 25 -20.39 19.60 -21.80
CA LEU A 25 -19.99 19.56 -20.40
C LEU A 25 -19.29 20.85 -19.97
N LEU A 26 -19.69 21.36 -18.81
CA LEU A 26 -18.95 22.41 -18.12
C LEU A 26 -17.53 21.92 -17.77
N ASP A 27 -16.56 22.82 -17.82
CA ASP A 27 -15.15 22.49 -17.55
C ASP A 27 -14.94 21.84 -16.18
N GLU A 28 -15.62 22.35 -15.16
CA GLU A 28 -15.58 21.79 -13.80
C GLU A 28 -16.11 20.36 -13.75
N THR A 29 -17.30 20.12 -14.33
CA THR A 29 -17.90 18.77 -14.39
C THR A 29 -16.99 17.80 -15.15
N ARG A 30 -16.37 18.26 -16.24
CA ARG A 30 -15.41 17.47 -17.00
C ARG A 30 -14.20 17.10 -16.14
N LEU A 31 -13.65 18.04 -15.35
CA LEU A 31 -12.54 17.78 -14.45
C LEU A 31 -12.89 16.76 -13.36
N VAL A 32 -14.06 16.90 -12.71
CA VAL A 32 -14.54 15.95 -11.70
C VAL A 32 -14.64 14.56 -12.31
N CYS A 33 -15.36 14.38 -13.41
CA CYS A 33 -15.50 13.06 -14.01
C CYS A 33 -14.15 12.50 -14.51
N ARG A 34 -13.27 13.37 -15.03
CA ARG A 34 -11.95 12.95 -15.51
C ARG A 34 -11.07 12.44 -14.37
N THR A 35 -11.04 13.08 -13.20
CA THR A 35 -10.18 12.61 -12.10
C THR A 35 -10.56 11.20 -11.61
N PHE A 36 -11.86 10.92 -11.43
CA PHE A 36 -12.33 9.58 -11.04
C PHE A 36 -12.12 8.53 -12.14
N LEU A 37 -12.29 8.92 -13.41
CA LEU A 37 -11.95 8.05 -14.54
C LEU A 37 -10.45 7.71 -14.53
N MET A 38 -9.58 8.70 -14.32
CA MET A 38 -8.13 8.49 -14.28
C MET A 38 -7.70 7.60 -13.12
N GLN A 39 -8.33 7.73 -11.94
CA GLN A 39 -8.09 6.82 -10.82
C GLN A 39 -8.37 5.37 -11.21
N SER A 40 -9.57 5.12 -11.73
CA SER A 40 -10.01 3.77 -12.11
C SER A 40 -9.18 3.18 -13.25
N ALA A 41 -8.95 3.98 -14.30
CA ALA A 41 -8.16 3.56 -15.46
C ALA A 41 -6.69 3.32 -15.10
N SER A 42 -6.10 4.15 -14.25
CA SER A 42 -4.70 3.97 -13.81
C SER A 42 -4.50 2.68 -13.01
N TYR A 43 -5.49 2.26 -12.23
CA TYR A 43 -5.43 1.00 -11.50
C TYR A 43 -5.58 -0.20 -12.44
N LEU A 44 -6.45 -0.10 -13.46
CA LEU A 44 -6.57 -1.13 -14.49
C LEU A 44 -5.25 -1.30 -15.25
N ASP A 45 -4.64 -0.21 -15.73
CA ASP A 45 -3.34 -0.26 -16.41
C ASP A 45 -2.26 -0.91 -15.52
N TYR A 46 -2.25 -0.58 -14.22
CA TYR A 46 -1.35 -1.21 -13.25
C TYR A 46 -1.57 -2.73 -13.17
N CYS A 47 -2.84 -3.19 -13.12
CA CYS A 47 -3.17 -4.61 -13.11
C CYS A 47 -2.77 -5.31 -14.42
N CYS A 48 -2.86 -4.62 -15.57
CA CYS A 48 -2.42 -5.13 -16.87
C CYS A 48 -0.90 -5.07 -17.08
N GLY A 49 -0.15 -4.49 -16.14
CA GLY A 49 1.31 -4.34 -16.25
C GLY A 49 1.78 -3.14 -17.08
N ASP A 50 0.87 -2.30 -17.58
CA ASP A 50 1.24 -1.04 -18.24
C ASP A 50 1.53 0.05 -17.20
N TYR A 51 2.66 -0.11 -16.52
CA TYR A 51 3.08 0.80 -15.45
C TYR A 51 3.42 2.21 -15.94
N LYS A 52 3.77 2.35 -17.22
CA LYS A 52 4.03 3.68 -17.81
C LYS A 52 2.73 4.46 -17.88
N GLU A 53 1.68 3.83 -18.38
CA GLU A 53 0.40 4.49 -18.56
C GLU A 53 -0.38 4.66 -17.26
N ALA A 54 -0.33 3.67 -16.38
CA ALA A 54 -0.79 3.77 -15.00
C ALA A 54 -0.21 5.01 -14.31
N ARG A 55 1.10 5.24 -14.49
CA ARG A 55 1.80 6.39 -13.90
C ARG A 55 1.33 7.71 -14.51
N ARG A 56 1.20 7.79 -15.84
CA ARG A 56 0.75 9.00 -16.53
C ARG A 56 -0.64 9.40 -16.03
N LYS A 57 -1.61 8.48 -16.08
CA LYS A 57 -2.99 8.72 -15.64
C LYS A 57 -3.08 9.08 -14.15
N THR A 58 -2.28 8.44 -13.30
CA THR A 58 -2.20 8.78 -11.87
C THR A 58 -1.75 10.22 -11.63
N LEU A 59 -0.72 10.67 -12.35
CA LEU A 59 -0.22 12.05 -12.22
C LEU A 59 -1.20 13.08 -12.80
N GLU A 60 -1.88 12.76 -13.90
CA GLU A 60 -2.93 13.60 -14.46
C GLU A 60 -4.13 13.75 -13.53
N GLY A 61 -4.54 12.65 -12.88
CA GLY A 61 -5.59 12.69 -11.86
C GLY A 61 -5.21 13.55 -10.66
N LEU A 62 -3.98 13.42 -10.13
CA LEU A 62 -3.47 14.30 -9.08
C LEU A 62 -3.47 15.78 -9.48
N HIS A 63 -3.16 16.09 -10.74
CA HIS A 63 -3.23 17.47 -11.23
C HIS A 63 -4.67 17.96 -11.37
N ALA A 64 -5.60 17.10 -11.82
CA ALA A 64 -7.01 17.45 -11.86
C ALA A 64 -7.58 17.72 -10.47
N ASP A 65 -7.21 16.91 -9.46
CA ASP A 65 -7.59 17.15 -8.06
C ASP A 65 -7.05 18.49 -7.56
N ASP A 66 -5.80 18.82 -7.87
CA ASP A 66 -5.18 20.11 -7.50
C ASP A 66 -5.91 21.30 -8.14
N VAL A 67 -6.37 21.17 -9.39
CA VAL A 67 -7.17 22.21 -10.05
C VAL A 67 -8.56 22.34 -9.41
N LEU A 68 -9.23 21.22 -9.12
CA LEU A 68 -10.54 21.21 -8.46
C LEU A 68 -10.48 21.83 -7.06
N GLU A 69 -9.44 21.56 -6.30
CA GLU A 69 -9.21 22.18 -4.99
C GLU A 69 -8.96 23.68 -5.12
N ASN A 70 -7.94 24.07 -5.89
CA ASN A 70 -7.47 25.46 -5.90
C ASN A 70 -8.41 26.42 -6.63
N ARG A 71 -9.14 25.95 -7.65
CA ARG A 71 -10.04 26.80 -8.45
C ARG A 71 -11.50 26.68 -8.09
N HIS A 72 -11.93 25.50 -7.59
CA HIS A 72 -13.34 25.21 -7.36
C HIS A 72 -13.66 24.86 -5.90
N GLY A 73 -12.68 24.80 -5.00
CA GLY A 73 -12.90 24.59 -3.56
C GLY A 73 -13.28 23.16 -3.17
N TYR A 74 -12.93 22.14 -3.97
CA TYR A 74 -13.25 20.74 -3.67
C TYR A 74 -12.33 20.14 -2.58
N GLU A 75 -12.51 20.58 -1.34
CA GLU A 75 -11.73 20.14 -0.19
C GLU A 75 -11.87 18.64 0.15
N ILE A 76 -12.91 17.99 -0.36
CA ILE A 76 -13.21 16.56 -0.11
C ILE A 76 -12.28 15.58 -0.85
N LEU A 77 -11.34 16.07 -1.66
CA LEU A 77 -10.50 15.25 -2.53
C LEU A 77 -9.25 14.66 -1.85
N LEU A 78 -9.02 14.94 -0.56
CA LEU A 78 -7.86 14.41 0.17
C LEU A 78 -7.75 12.87 0.08
N VAL A 79 -8.86 12.16 0.28
CA VAL A 79 -8.88 10.68 0.22
C VAL A 79 -8.57 10.21 -1.19
N HIS A 80 -9.07 10.92 -2.21
CA HIS A 80 -8.83 10.60 -3.61
C HIS A 80 -7.33 10.75 -3.96
N ARG A 81 -6.68 11.82 -3.50
CA ARG A 81 -5.23 12.02 -3.63
C ARG A 81 -4.40 10.98 -2.88
N LEU A 82 -4.82 10.57 -1.69
CA LEU A 82 -4.17 9.48 -0.94
C LEU A 82 -4.21 8.16 -1.72
N GLN A 83 -5.32 7.86 -2.41
CA GLN A 83 -5.42 6.68 -3.26
C GLN A 83 -4.50 6.77 -4.49
N PHE A 84 -4.39 7.93 -5.13
CA PHE A 84 -3.38 8.15 -6.18
C PHE A 84 -1.95 7.97 -5.66
N ALA A 85 -1.63 8.53 -4.49
CA ALA A 85 -0.34 8.39 -3.85
C ALA A 85 0.00 6.92 -3.57
N LEU A 86 -0.97 6.14 -3.09
CA LEU A 86 -0.85 4.70 -2.89
C LEU A 86 -0.62 3.96 -4.22
N ASN A 87 -1.30 4.35 -5.29
CA ASN A 87 -1.06 3.78 -6.62
C ASN A 87 0.37 4.08 -7.12
N LEU A 88 0.90 5.29 -6.86
CA LEU A 88 2.30 5.61 -7.16
C LEU A 88 3.31 4.78 -6.37
N VAL A 89 2.99 4.40 -5.12
CA VAL A 89 3.80 3.45 -4.33
C VAL A 89 3.85 2.10 -5.04
N ARG A 90 2.70 1.54 -5.41
CA ARG A 90 2.57 0.27 -6.14
C ARG A 90 3.34 0.27 -7.45
N ILE A 91 3.10 1.28 -8.29
CA ILE A 91 3.77 1.46 -9.59
C ILE A 91 5.30 1.57 -9.39
N SER A 92 5.75 2.35 -8.40
CA SER A 92 7.18 2.50 -8.13
C SER A 92 7.81 1.19 -7.67
N ALA A 93 7.11 0.39 -6.86
CA ALA A 93 7.59 -0.93 -6.44
C ALA A 93 7.72 -1.88 -7.63
N ARG A 94 6.68 -2.01 -8.47
CA ARG A 94 6.68 -2.91 -9.64
C ARG A 94 7.68 -2.54 -10.72
N THR A 95 8.05 -1.26 -10.82
CA THR A 95 9.05 -0.77 -11.79
C THR A 95 10.48 -0.77 -11.24
N GLY A 96 10.74 -1.45 -10.11
CA GLY A 96 12.06 -1.57 -9.50
C GLY A 96 12.55 -0.30 -8.78
N ARG A 97 11.70 0.74 -8.66
CA ARG A 97 12.00 1.99 -7.96
C ARG A 97 11.65 1.89 -6.47
N CYS A 98 12.05 0.78 -5.84
CA CYS A 98 11.66 0.43 -4.47
C CYS A 98 12.02 1.50 -3.44
N ARG A 99 13.20 2.12 -3.55
CA ARG A 99 13.60 3.24 -2.67
C ARG A 99 12.58 4.39 -2.69
N ARG A 100 12.08 4.75 -3.88
CA ARG A 100 11.07 5.81 -4.05
C ARG A 100 9.72 5.38 -3.50
N ALA A 101 9.34 4.12 -3.73
CA ALA A 101 8.10 3.56 -3.18
C ALA A 101 8.09 3.61 -1.65
N VAL A 102 9.16 3.14 -1.00
CA VAL A 102 9.33 3.17 0.46
C VAL A 102 9.29 4.61 0.97
N ALA A 103 10.07 5.51 0.39
CA ALA A 103 10.09 6.91 0.82
C ALA A 103 8.72 7.59 0.71
N LEU A 104 7.95 7.32 -0.35
CA LEU A 104 6.61 7.85 -0.51
C LEU A 104 5.64 7.24 0.51
N ALA A 105 5.67 5.92 0.70
CA ALA A 105 4.86 5.24 1.71
C ALA A 105 5.14 5.76 3.13
N CYS A 106 6.41 5.96 3.50
CA CYS A 106 6.77 6.57 4.79
C CYS A 106 6.14 7.95 4.97
N ARG A 107 6.17 8.80 3.93
CA ARG A 107 5.57 10.14 4.00
C ARG A 107 4.06 10.11 4.10
N ILE A 108 3.40 9.20 3.37
CA ILE A 108 1.96 8.99 3.50
C ILE A 108 1.63 8.57 4.93
N LEU A 109 2.40 7.65 5.51
CA LEU A 109 2.20 7.24 6.90
C LEU A 109 2.40 8.44 7.84
N VAL A 110 3.51 9.17 7.76
CA VAL A 110 3.75 10.31 8.65
C VAL A 110 2.64 11.36 8.57
N PHE A 111 2.14 11.63 7.36
CA PHE A 111 0.97 12.49 7.15
C PHE A 111 -0.27 11.93 7.87
N LEU A 112 -0.64 10.66 7.64
CA LEU A 112 -1.79 10.02 8.29
C LEU A 112 -1.66 9.94 9.82
N GLY A 113 -0.44 9.91 10.34
CA GLY A 113 -0.12 9.92 11.78
C GLY A 113 -0.04 11.31 12.39
N THR A 114 -0.76 12.28 11.81
CA THR A 114 -0.97 13.67 12.30
C THR A 114 0.29 14.53 12.45
N GLN A 115 1.36 14.22 11.73
CA GLN A 115 2.50 15.13 11.62
C GLN A 115 2.42 15.98 10.35
N PRO A 116 2.82 17.28 10.42
CA PRO A 116 2.80 18.20 9.28
C PRO A 116 3.94 17.86 8.31
N LEU A 117 3.78 16.76 7.58
CA LEU A 117 4.68 16.36 6.52
C LEU A 117 3.89 15.94 5.30
N ALA A 118 3.60 16.92 4.46
CA ALA A 118 2.96 16.70 3.17
C ALA A 118 3.77 15.71 2.29
N PRO A 119 3.10 14.73 1.66
CA PRO A 119 3.64 14.00 0.53
C PRO A 119 4.13 14.95 -0.57
N PRO A 120 5.22 14.62 -1.30
CA PRO A 120 5.77 15.46 -2.36
C PRO A 120 4.96 15.28 -3.66
N LEU A 121 3.66 15.57 -3.59
CA LEU A 121 2.67 15.38 -4.66
C LEU A 121 1.78 16.64 -4.77
N PRO A 122 1.20 16.92 -5.94
CA PRO A 122 0.25 18.03 -6.12
C PRO A 122 -0.95 17.97 -5.16
N GLY A 123 -1.63 19.11 -4.97
CA GLY A 123 -2.80 19.25 -4.11
C GLY A 123 -2.50 19.81 -2.71
N GLN A 124 -3.56 20.18 -2.01
CA GLN A 124 -3.49 20.75 -0.67
C GLN A 124 -3.44 19.67 0.42
N TRP A 125 -2.26 19.32 0.91
CA TRP A 125 -2.11 18.32 2.00
C TRP A 125 -2.32 18.99 3.36
N ASN A 126 -3.59 19.26 3.69
CA ASN A 126 -3.98 20.03 4.88
C ASN A 126 -4.35 19.11 6.05
N ASP A 127 -3.72 19.34 7.21
CA ASP A 127 -3.99 18.63 8.46
C ASP A 127 -5.45 18.80 8.93
N ALA A 128 -6.09 19.95 8.64
CA ALA A 128 -7.50 20.18 8.98
C ALA A 128 -8.44 19.23 8.23
N HIS A 129 -8.16 18.97 6.95
CA HIS A 129 -8.93 18.03 6.14
C HIS A 129 -8.71 16.59 6.60
N LEU A 130 -7.48 16.25 6.98
CA LEU A 130 -7.17 14.95 7.56
C LEU A 130 -7.89 14.75 8.90
N ALA A 131 -7.90 15.75 9.78
CA ALA A 131 -8.59 15.71 11.07
C ALA A 131 -10.11 15.59 10.95
N ALA A 132 -10.69 16.02 9.82
CA ALA A 132 -12.11 15.86 9.52
C ALA A 132 -12.47 14.45 9.01
N LEU A 133 -11.50 13.60 8.66
CA LEU A 133 -11.77 12.24 8.22
C LEU A 133 -12.18 11.34 9.40
N PRO A 134 -13.12 10.38 9.19
CA PRO A 134 -13.41 9.36 10.18
C PRO A 134 -12.15 8.55 10.56
N ALA A 135 -11.98 8.26 11.84
CA ALA A 135 -10.81 7.52 12.35
C ALA A 135 -10.67 6.14 11.70
N GLU A 136 -11.79 5.49 11.38
CA GLU A 136 -11.83 4.19 10.70
C GLU A 136 -11.28 4.30 9.28
N LEU A 137 -11.53 5.41 8.58
CA LEU A 137 -11.01 5.64 7.24
C LEU A 137 -9.50 5.88 7.27
N VAL A 138 -9.03 6.70 8.21
CA VAL A 138 -7.59 6.91 8.43
C VAL A 138 -6.92 5.58 8.76
N SER A 139 -7.50 4.78 9.64
CA SER A 139 -7.02 3.44 9.97
C SER A 139 -6.88 2.56 8.74
N LYS A 140 -7.93 2.49 7.89
CA LYS A 140 -7.91 1.71 6.64
C LYS A 140 -6.83 2.19 5.67
N LEU A 141 -6.61 3.50 5.55
CA LEU A 141 -5.54 4.05 4.70
C LEU A 141 -4.15 3.65 5.23
N CYS A 142 -3.94 3.73 6.54
CA CYS A 142 -2.72 3.27 7.19
C CYS A 142 -2.47 1.78 6.92
N GLN A 143 -3.50 0.95 7.13
CA GLN A 143 -3.49 -0.48 6.85
C GLN A 143 -3.09 -0.80 5.40
N GLN A 144 -3.67 -0.07 4.44
CA GLN A 144 -3.34 -0.23 3.02
C GLN A 144 -1.87 0.10 2.75
N VAL A 145 -1.36 1.23 3.24
CA VAL A 145 0.03 1.64 3.01
C VAL A 145 1.02 0.66 3.65
N VAL A 146 0.76 0.19 4.87
CA VAL A 146 1.62 -0.82 5.52
C VAL A 146 1.56 -2.17 4.78
N SER A 147 0.42 -2.54 4.21
CA SER A 147 0.30 -3.74 3.37
C SER A 147 1.12 -3.63 2.08
N GLU A 148 1.19 -2.45 1.46
CA GLU A 148 2.08 -2.23 0.30
C GLU A 148 3.56 -2.29 0.70
N LEU A 149 3.92 -1.74 1.87
CA LEU A 149 5.29 -1.87 2.40
C LEU A 149 5.65 -3.34 2.68
N ALA A 150 4.76 -4.10 3.29
CA ALA A 150 4.94 -5.54 3.49
C ALA A 150 5.16 -6.26 2.16
N THR A 151 4.33 -5.93 1.17
CA THR A 151 4.41 -6.49 -0.18
C THR A 151 5.80 -6.26 -0.79
N LEU A 152 6.26 -5.01 -0.73
CA LEU A 152 7.57 -4.59 -1.23
C LEU A 152 8.73 -5.27 -0.49
N LEU A 153 8.69 -5.32 0.84
CA LEU A 153 9.81 -5.83 1.65
C LEU A 153 10.01 -7.35 1.51
N VAL A 154 8.95 -8.10 1.24
CA VAL A 154 9.05 -9.55 0.94
C VAL A 154 9.62 -9.78 -0.46
N ALA A 155 9.29 -8.93 -1.43
CA ALA A 155 9.72 -9.08 -2.82
C ALA A 155 11.22 -8.78 -3.07
N VAL A 156 11.93 -8.23 -2.08
CA VAL A 156 13.34 -7.83 -2.21
C VAL A 156 14.25 -8.74 -1.39
N ASP A 157 15.52 -8.84 -1.81
CA ASP A 157 16.51 -9.64 -1.10
C ASP A 157 16.82 -9.06 0.31
N PRO A 158 17.39 -9.86 1.23
CA PRO A 158 17.64 -9.43 2.60
C PRO A 158 18.46 -8.15 2.74
N LYS A 159 19.49 -7.94 1.91
CA LYS A 159 20.33 -6.73 1.98
C LYS A 159 19.56 -5.49 1.54
N GLN A 160 18.74 -5.61 0.51
CA GLN A 160 17.84 -4.53 0.10
C GLN A 160 16.78 -4.24 1.15
N ARG A 161 16.23 -5.29 1.78
CA ARG A 161 15.24 -5.15 2.86
C ARG A 161 15.81 -4.32 4.01
N GLU A 162 17.01 -4.62 4.48
CA GLU A 162 17.70 -3.85 5.53
C GLU A 162 17.91 -2.38 5.12
N ARG A 163 18.36 -2.14 3.88
CA ARG A 163 18.54 -0.78 3.34
C ARG A 163 17.23 0.01 3.23
N PHE A 164 16.13 -0.64 2.88
CA PHE A 164 14.82 0.01 2.83
C PHE A 164 14.25 0.21 4.23
N TRP A 165 14.51 -0.71 5.14
CA TRP A 165 14.12 -0.55 6.53
C TRP A 165 14.81 0.63 7.20
N SER A 166 16.09 0.87 6.92
CA SER A 166 16.81 2.04 7.46
C SER A 166 16.24 3.37 6.97
N ILE A 167 15.53 3.38 5.84
CA ILE A 167 14.76 4.56 5.38
C ILE A 167 13.49 4.72 6.19
N LEU A 168 12.82 3.62 6.57
CA LEU A 168 11.55 3.60 7.30
C LEU A 168 11.74 3.88 8.80
N GLN A 169 12.78 3.33 9.41
CA GLN A 169 13.01 3.37 10.86
C GLN A 169 12.95 4.78 11.47
N PRO A 170 13.58 5.83 10.90
CA PRO A 170 13.50 7.19 11.47
C PRO A 170 12.08 7.76 11.48
N TRP A 171 11.19 7.24 10.63
CA TRP A 171 9.79 7.65 10.60
C TRP A 171 8.96 6.89 11.64
N LEU A 172 9.28 5.63 11.92
CA LEU A 172 8.53 4.82 12.90
C LEU A 172 8.51 5.45 14.30
N SER A 173 9.60 6.10 14.72
CA SER A 173 9.64 6.82 16.01
C SER A 173 8.79 8.10 16.02
N ARG A 174 8.48 8.64 14.84
CA ARG A 174 7.64 9.84 14.66
C ARG A 174 6.16 9.49 14.49
N MET A 175 5.86 8.23 14.26
CA MET A 175 4.52 7.77 13.94
C MET A 175 3.66 7.66 15.22
N LEU A 176 2.63 8.52 15.37
CA LEU A 176 1.60 8.40 16.43
C LEU A 176 0.57 7.28 16.15
N PHE A 177 1.02 6.22 15.48
CA PHE A 177 0.20 5.21 14.80
C PHE A 177 -0.50 4.21 15.70
N GLN A 178 -0.05 4.11 16.95
CA GLN A 178 -0.50 3.06 17.86
C GLN A 178 -2.01 3.12 18.07
N GLU A 179 -2.58 4.32 18.19
CA GLU A 179 -4.00 4.51 18.46
C GLU A 179 -4.85 4.30 17.19
N CYS A 180 -4.42 4.83 16.05
CA CYS A 180 -5.20 4.78 14.82
C CYS A 180 -5.17 3.40 14.15
N CYS A 181 -4.05 2.66 14.24
CA CYS A 181 -3.88 1.40 13.53
C CYS A 181 -3.00 0.40 14.30
N PRO A 182 -3.48 -0.13 15.43
CA PRO A 182 -2.67 -0.91 16.35
C PRO A 182 -2.05 -2.15 15.70
N ARG A 183 -2.80 -2.86 14.84
CA ARG A 183 -2.26 -4.06 14.15
C ARG A 183 -1.15 -3.72 13.16
N ALA A 184 -1.30 -2.68 12.35
CA ALA A 184 -0.24 -2.29 11.42
C ALA A 184 1.00 -1.80 12.19
N TYR A 185 0.80 -1.10 13.30
CA TYR A 185 1.89 -0.68 14.19
C TYR A 185 2.61 -1.87 14.86
N THR A 186 1.88 -2.85 15.40
CA THR A 186 2.47 -4.08 15.96
C THR A 186 3.29 -4.82 14.91
N TRP A 187 2.80 -4.90 13.66
CA TRP A 187 3.56 -5.48 12.57
C TRP A 187 4.87 -4.72 12.29
N LEU A 188 4.84 -3.39 12.26
CA LEU A 188 6.03 -2.56 12.08
C LEU A 188 7.05 -2.76 13.22
N ARG A 189 6.57 -2.89 14.47
CA ARG A 189 7.43 -3.20 15.63
C ARG A 189 8.06 -4.59 15.53
N LEU A 190 7.28 -5.59 15.12
CA LEU A 190 7.76 -6.95 14.89
C LEU A 190 8.90 -6.96 13.85
N LYS A 191 8.74 -6.24 12.73
CA LYS A 191 9.80 -6.10 11.72
C LYS A 191 11.04 -5.38 12.26
N SER A 192 10.86 -4.32 13.04
CA SER A 192 11.96 -3.63 13.71
C SER A 192 12.76 -4.59 14.60
N ALA A 193 12.06 -5.39 15.41
CA ALA A 193 12.71 -6.37 16.28
C ALA A 193 13.49 -7.43 15.48
N LEU A 194 12.87 -7.99 14.44
CA LEU A 194 13.53 -8.97 13.57
C LEU A 194 14.82 -8.44 12.94
N LEU A 195 14.79 -7.20 12.45
CA LEU A 195 15.95 -6.58 11.77
C LEU A 195 17.01 -6.05 12.74
N ALA A 196 16.62 -5.74 13.97
CA ALA A 196 17.55 -5.39 15.04
C ALA A 196 18.22 -6.63 15.68
N GLY A 197 17.76 -7.84 15.36
CA GLY A 197 18.20 -9.08 16.02
C GLY A 197 17.65 -9.23 17.44
N ASP A 198 16.58 -8.51 17.79
CA ASP A 198 15.86 -8.67 19.04
C ASP A 198 14.87 -9.85 18.91
N ASP A 199 15.44 -11.05 18.99
CA ASP A 199 14.74 -12.31 18.78
C ASP A 199 13.59 -12.51 19.79
N GLN A 200 13.75 -12.04 21.04
CA GLN A 200 12.72 -12.15 22.07
C GLN A 200 11.50 -11.29 21.72
N THR A 201 11.70 -9.99 21.48
CA THR A 201 10.59 -9.08 21.11
C THR A 201 9.93 -9.53 19.80
N PHE A 202 10.72 -10.02 18.84
CA PHE A 202 10.18 -10.57 17.58
C PHE A 202 9.23 -11.75 17.83
N LEU A 203 9.62 -12.72 18.66
CA LEU A 203 8.80 -13.89 18.96
C LEU A 203 7.57 -13.55 19.80
N GLU A 204 7.70 -12.66 20.79
CA GLU A 204 6.57 -12.22 21.62
C GLU A 204 5.49 -11.52 20.78
N LEU A 205 5.89 -10.51 20.00
CA LEU A 205 4.97 -9.81 19.09
C LEU A 205 4.46 -10.73 17.99
N GLY A 206 5.30 -11.64 17.48
CA GLY A 206 4.92 -12.63 16.46
C GLY A 206 3.83 -13.57 16.95
N LEU A 207 3.96 -14.10 18.17
CA LEU A 207 2.96 -14.96 18.80
C LEU A 207 1.63 -14.21 19.00
N GLU A 208 1.68 -12.98 19.53
CA GLU A 208 0.49 -12.14 19.69
C GLU A 208 -0.20 -11.91 18.33
N TYR A 209 0.57 -11.53 17.31
CA TYR A 209 0.07 -11.26 15.96
C TYR A 209 -0.58 -12.50 15.33
N MET A 210 0.04 -13.67 15.52
CA MET A 210 -0.45 -14.94 15.01
C MET A 210 -1.73 -15.39 15.71
N ARG A 211 -1.84 -15.21 17.04
CA ARG A 211 -3.06 -15.50 17.82
C ARG A 211 -4.25 -14.65 17.36
N ALA A 212 -4.01 -13.41 16.96
CA ALA A 212 -5.04 -12.53 16.42
C ALA A 212 -5.54 -12.94 15.01
N GLY A 213 -4.94 -13.99 14.41
CA GLY A 213 -5.34 -14.56 13.13
C GLY A 213 -5.19 -13.61 11.94
N ARG A 214 -5.69 -14.04 10.78
CA ARG A 214 -5.56 -13.32 9.50
C ARG A 214 -6.26 -11.95 9.50
N SER A 215 -7.51 -11.90 9.99
CA SER A 215 -8.33 -10.69 10.09
C SER A 215 -8.36 -9.85 8.79
N GLU A 216 -8.46 -8.52 8.90
CA GLU A 216 -8.56 -7.55 7.80
C GLU A 216 -7.21 -7.28 7.10
N LEU A 217 -6.11 -7.82 7.63
CA LEU A 217 -4.74 -7.57 7.16
C LEU A 217 -4.04 -8.88 6.73
N PRO A 218 -4.61 -9.63 5.75
CA PRO A 218 -4.12 -10.95 5.37
C PRO A 218 -2.65 -10.93 4.94
N LEU A 219 -2.24 -9.93 4.16
CA LEU A 219 -0.87 -9.80 3.67
C LEU A 219 0.15 -9.61 4.80
N LEU A 220 -0.20 -8.83 5.83
CA LEU A 220 0.67 -8.64 6.97
C LEU A 220 0.83 -9.96 7.74
N TRP A 221 -0.27 -10.68 7.96
CA TRP A 221 -0.26 -11.98 8.60
C TRP A 221 0.59 -13.01 7.82
N TYR A 222 0.39 -13.13 6.52
CA TYR A 222 1.19 -14.02 5.67
C TYR A 222 2.68 -13.67 5.72
N SER A 223 3.03 -12.38 5.66
CA SER A 223 4.43 -11.95 5.76
C SER A 223 5.05 -12.30 7.13
N THR A 224 4.26 -12.27 8.21
CA THR A 224 4.72 -12.67 9.55
C THR A 224 4.95 -14.18 9.62
N VAL A 225 4.06 -14.99 9.03
CA VAL A 225 4.26 -16.45 8.96
C VAL A 225 5.57 -16.78 8.25
N PHE A 226 5.82 -16.19 7.08
CA PHE A 226 7.05 -16.46 6.33
C PHE A 226 8.32 -16.05 7.10
N GLU A 227 8.26 -14.97 7.87
CA GLU A 227 9.39 -14.57 8.71
C GLU A 227 9.61 -15.48 9.91
N ILE A 228 8.56 -15.95 10.57
CA ILE A 228 8.67 -16.93 11.65
C ILE A 228 9.27 -18.24 11.11
N LEU A 229 8.86 -18.68 9.91
CA LEU A 229 9.47 -19.84 9.26
C LEU A 229 10.96 -19.62 8.97
N ALA A 230 11.30 -18.47 8.38
CA ALA A 230 12.68 -18.13 8.06
C ALA A 230 13.55 -18.05 9.33
N PHE A 231 13.00 -17.46 10.39
CA PHE A 231 13.60 -17.41 11.71
C PHE A 231 13.84 -18.80 12.30
N ALA A 232 12.81 -19.65 12.34
CA ALA A 232 12.92 -21.00 12.88
C ALA A 232 13.94 -21.86 12.13
N LYS A 233 14.01 -21.69 10.80
CA LYS A 233 15.02 -22.34 9.96
C LYS A 233 16.43 -21.84 10.28
N ARG A 234 16.62 -20.53 10.43
CA ARG A 234 17.91 -19.90 10.80
C ARG A 234 18.41 -20.37 12.16
N GLN A 235 17.50 -20.53 13.12
CA GLN A 235 17.82 -21.01 14.47
C GLN A 235 17.88 -22.55 14.59
N CYS A 236 17.73 -23.28 13.48
CA CYS A 236 17.72 -24.75 13.45
C CYS A 236 16.74 -25.38 14.46
N LEU A 237 15.57 -24.76 14.66
CA LEU A 237 14.61 -25.24 15.66
C LEU A 237 14.04 -26.62 15.29
N PRO A 238 13.84 -27.52 16.28
CA PRO A 238 13.18 -28.79 16.04
C PRO A 238 11.80 -28.59 15.39
N GLY A 239 11.52 -29.32 14.30
CA GLY A 239 10.24 -29.24 13.60
C GLY A 239 10.12 -28.07 12.60
N ALA A 240 11.12 -27.18 12.47
CA ALA A 240 11.08 -26.08 11.50
C ALA A 240 10.85 -26.57 10.06
N GLN A 241 11.45 -27.71 9.68
CA GLN A 241 11.24 -28.33 8.36
C GLN A 241 9.78 -28.81 8.16
N ARG A 242 9.17 -29.43 9.18
CA ARG A 242 7.77 -29.88 9.12
C ARG A 242 6.83 -28.67 9.02
N MET A 243 7.09 -27.63 9.80
CA MET A 243 6.32 -26.38 9.76
C MET A 243 6.42 -25.72 8.37
N HIS A 244 7.63 -25.67 7.79
CA HIS A 244 7.84 -25.15 6.44
C HIS A 244 7.06 -25.94 5.38
N ALA A 245 7.12 -27.28 5.41
CA ALA A 245 6.37 -28.13 4.48
C ALA A 245 4.85 -27.95 4.59
N GLN A 246 4.33 -27.80 5.81
CA GLN A 246 2.90 -27.54 6.03
C GLN A 246 2.48 -26.19 5.45
N VAL A 247 3.26 -25.13 5.71
CA VAL A 247 2.96 -23.80 5.16
C VAL A 247 3.09 -23.77 3.64
N GLN A 248 4.06 -24.48 3.06
CA GLN A 248 4.14 -24.65 1.61
C GLN A 248 2.85 -25.25 1.03
N LEU A 249 2.31 -26.30 1.66
CA LEU A 249 1.06 -26.92 1.24
C LEU A 249 -0.13 -25.95 1.38
N ASP A 250 -0.25 -25.31 2.55
CA ASP A 250 -1.38 -24.45 2.88
C ASP A 250 -1.41 -23.17 2.01
N SER A 251 -0.23 -22.61 1.70
CA SER A 251 -0.08 -21.39 0.90
C SER A 251 -0.74 -21.47 -0.49
N LYS A 252 -0.92 -22.69 -1.02
CA LYS A 252 -1.62 -22.92 -2.29
C LYS A 252 -3.11 -22.60 -2.22
N THR A 253 -3.69 -22.70 -1.03
CA THR A 253 -5.13 -22.49 -0.75
C THR A 253 -5.42 -21.14 -0.09
N TRP A 254 -4.38 -20.40 0.30
CA TRP A 254 -4.54 -19.10 0.94
C TRP A 254 -5.14 -18.08 -0.03
N GLN A 255 -6.32 -17.59 0.32
CA GLN A 255 -6.95 -16.46 -0.37
C GLN A 255 -6.13 -15.19 -0.12
N ASP A 256 -6.11 -14.30 -1.11
CA ASP A 256 -5.42 -12.99 -1.05
C ASP A 256 -3.88 -13.06 -0.97
N LEU A 257 -3.29 -14.26 -0.91
CA LEU A 257 -1.85 -14.43 -1.07
C LEU A 257 -1.46 -14.18 -2.53
N PRO A 258 -0.56 -13.23 -2.83
CA PRO A 258 -0.04 -13.03 -4.17
C PRO A 258 0.59 -14.31 -4.72
N ASP A 259 0.38 -14.62 -6.00
CA ASP A 259 0.94 -15.83 -6.61
C ASP A 259 2.48 -15.87 -6.53
N GLU A 260 3.12 -14.70 -6.61
CA GLU A 260 4.56 -14.51 -6.43
C GLU A 260 5.08 -14.85 -5.02
N TRP A 261 4.20 -15.01 -4.03
CA TRP A 261 4.53 -15.41 -2.66
C TRP A 261 4.31 -16.89 -2.40
N LYS A 262 3.66 -17.61 -3.34
CA LYS A 262 3.44 -19.05 -3.18
C LYS A 262 4.79 -19.75 -3.25
N LEU A 263 5.12 -20.46 -2.18
CA LEU A 263 6.40 -21.15 -2.08
C LEU A 263 6.47 -22.24 -3.16
N PRO A 264 7.59 -22.33 -3.91
CA PRO A 264 7.78 -23.41 -4.87
C PRO A 264 7.78 -24.77 -4.14
N ALA A 265 7.38 -25.80 -4.89
CA ALA A 265 7.36 -27.18 -4.43
C ALA A 265 8.78 -27.68 -4.14
#